data_AF-A0AAW0UNW9-F1
#
_entry.id   AF-A0AAW0UNW9-F1
#
_cell.length_a   1.000
_cell.length_b   1.000
_cell.length_c   1.000
_cell.angle_alpha   90.00
_cell.angle_beta   90.00
_cell.angle_gamma   90.00
#
_symmetry.space_group_name_H-M   'P 1'
#
loop_
_entity.id
_entity.type
_entity.pdbx_description
1 polymer ?
#
loop_
_entity_poly.entity_id
_entity_poly.type
_entity_poly.pdbx_seq_one_letter_code
_entity_poly.pdbx_strand_id
1 'polypeptide(L)'
;MPLRDHDSYVTHHPKSSRSSSSSGRMAPQFTWLEVLWLGVVMVSYLMGYAVQISIIAERYSLEEPPTNRGLYIVFFLLPHLLAGLKNLQYHHRESMEEEGEDGAIGWLIHVFFLPFSPLIRLVRGVRFGMREKENWEDGIRFLDEMVTLGVLRLFEVFLGDGPTLCLLARDDVWGRSGDWQVQINGPQLGPGCGPMCQVDEAGPIDFWTVFRMLFLLSKMAQCITFYLIMVKRLQRLQHPHQYTHLREGNAKQGRTNIFATLILYAAHFFFIGSRIMGYSMVSATWGPWVYLIIGGHWLLNTGWHLITVVNSKGLTAAR
;
A
#
# COMPACT_ATOMS: atom_id res chain seq x y z
N MET A 1 -66.59 48.50 1.06
CA MET A 1 -65.19 48.28 1.49
C MET A 1 -64.28 48.61 0.31
N PRO A 2 -63.31 49.52 0.49
CA PRO A 2 -62.60 50.15 -0.63
C PRO A 2 -61.12 49.68 -0.78
N LEU A 3 -60.51 49.98 -1.94
CA LEU A 3 -59.06 50.13 -2.24
C LEU A 3 -58.23 48.82 -2.25
N ARG A 4 -57.20 48.60 -3.07
CA ARG A 4 -56.45 49.41 -4.05
C ARG A 4 -55.55 48.43 -4.81
N ASP A 5 -55.45 48.58 -6.13
CA ASP A 5 -54.30 48.09 -6.90
C ASP A 5 -53.07 48.94 -6.57
N HIS A 6 -51.92 48.29 -6.35
CA HIS A 6 -50.60 48.91 -6.35
C HIS A 6 -49.57 47.95 -6.98
N ASP A 7 -49.19 48.29 -8.21
CA ASP A 7 -47.82 48.57 -8.63
C ASP A 7 -46.68 47.59 -8.27
N SER A 8 -46.27 46.87 -9.32
CA SER A 8 -44.90 46.79 -9.84
C SER A 8 -43.74 46.61 -8.86
N TYR A 9 -43.27 45.36 -8.75
CA TYR A 9 -41.86 45.08 -8.44
C TYR A 9 -41.12 44.75 -9.74
N VAL A 10 -40.42 45.76 -10.27
CA VAL A 10 -39.36 45.59 -11.25
C VAL A 10 -38.13 45.06 -10.50
N THR A 11 -37.89 43.76 -10.59
CA THR A 11 -36.65 43.15 -10.11
C THR A 11 -35.51 43.49 -11.08
N HIS A 12 -34.69 44.46 -10.67
CA HIS A 12 -33.37 44.67 -11.26
C HIS A 12 -32.54 43.38 -11.11
N HIS A 13 -32.38 42.62 -12.19
CA HIS A 13 -31.31 41.66 -12.28
C HIS A 13 -29.97 42.40 -12.20
N PRO A 14 -29.12 42.15 -11.19
CA PRO A 14 -27.75 42.64 -11.23
C PRO A 14 -27.08 41.99 -12.45
N LYS A 15 -26.61 42.84 -13.37
CA LYS A 15 -25.70 42.43 -14.44
C LYS A 15 -24.55 41.68 -13.79
N SER A 16 -24.57 40.36 -13.96
CA SER A 16 -23.42 39.47 -13.77
C SER A 16 -22.25 40.11 -14.48
N SER A 17 -21.38 40.74 -13.69
CA SER A 17 -20.05 41.13 -14.12
C SER A 17 -19.38 39.82 -14.53
N ARG A 18 -19.22 39.65 -15.85
CA ARG A 18 -18.29 38.69 -16.44
C ARG A 18 -16.94 38.97 -15.81
N SER A 19 -16.62 38.24 -14.75
CA SER A 19 -15.26 38.07 -14.31
C SER A 19 -14.53 37.47 -15.50
N SER A 20 -13.61 38.25 -16.03
CA SER A 20 -12.59 37.78 -16.94
C SER A 20 -11.93 36.57 -16.29
N SER A 21 -12.27 35.38 -16.77
CA SER A 21 -11.58 34.15 -16.46
C SER A 21 -10.17 34.28 -17.02
N SER A 22 -9.26 34.83 -16.22
CA SER A 22 -7.86 34.55 -16.40
C SER A 22 -7.75 33.02 -16.35
N SER A 23 -7.50 32.42 -17.52
CA SER A 23 -7.17 31.01 -17.63
C SER A 23 -5.80 30.84 -16.97
N GLY A 24 -5.76 30.91 -15.64
CA GLY A 24 -4.60 30.54 -14.86
C GLY A 24 -4.35 29.08 -15.18
N ARG A 25 -3.37 28.82 -16.06
CA ARG A 25 -2.91 27.46 -16.36
C ARG A 25 -2.66 26.79 -15.01
N MET A 26 -3.51 25.82 -14.68
CA MET A 26 -3.32 25.05 -13.47
C MET A 26 -1.99 24.34 -13.59
N ALA A 27 -1.17 24.45 -12.55
CA ALA A 27 0.15 23.83 -12.55
C ALA A 27 -0.02 22.29 -12.63
N PRO A 28 0.82 21.60 -13.42
CA PRO A 28 0.68 20.16 -13.67
C PRO A 28 0.70 19.38 -12.35
N GLN A 29 -0.17 18.39 -12.20
CA GLN A 29 -0.27 17.47 -11.08
C GLN A 29 0.85 16.44 -11.13
N PHE A 30 1.21 15.94 -12.30
CA PHE A 30 2.28 14.97 -12.51
C PHE A 30 3.64 15.67 -12.62
N THR A 31 4.58 15.27 -11.77
CA THR A 31 5.94 15.83 -11.76
C THR A 31 6.99 14.82 -12.20
N TRP A 32 8.15 15.31 -12.63
CA TRP A 32 9.31 14.46 -12.89
C TRP A 32 9.74 13.67 -11.64
N LEU A 33 9.57 14.24 -10.45
CA LEU A 33 9.86 13.56 -9.19
C LEU A 33 8.90 12.39 -8.95
N GLU A 34 7.64 12.54 -9.34
CA GLU A 34 6.65 11.46 -9.32
C GLU A 34 7.00 10.36 -10.34
N VAL A 35 7.46 10.72 -11.54
CA VAL A 35 7.99 9.73 -12.51
C VAL A 35 9.13 8.92 -11.89
N LEU A 36 10.10 9.60 -11.27
CA LEU A 36 11.22 8.95 -10.60
C LEU A 36 10.75 8.04 -9.47
N TRP A 37 9.84 8.53 -8.62
CA TRP A 37 9.28 7.76 -7.51
C TRP A 37 8.51 6.53 -7.99
N LEU A 38 7.73 6.65 -9.07
CA LEU A 38 7.05 5.51 -9.69
C LEU A 38 8.04 4.49 -10.25
N GLY A 39 9.13 4.95 -10.87
CA GLY A 39 10.23 4.07 -11.28
C GLY A 39 10.84 3.31 -10.10
N VAL A 40 11.10 4.00 -8.99
CA VAL A 40 11.60 3.38 -7.74
C VAL A 40 10.61 2.37 -7.18
N VAL A 41 9.31 2.72 -7.12
CA VAL A 41 8.24 1.81 -6.65
C VAL A 41 8.14 0.58 -7.55
N MET A 42 8.29 0.73 -8.87
CA MET A 42 8.28 -0.38 -9.83
C MET A 42 9.46 -1.32 -9.64
N VAL A 43 10.67 -0.77 -9.53
CA VAL A 43 11.88 -1.57 -9.31
C VAL A 43 11.81 -2.27 -7.96
N SER A 44 11.39 -1.55 -6.91
CA SER A 44 11.16 -2.10 -5.57
C SER A 44 10.11 -3.21 -5.58
N TYR A 45 9.06 -3.09 -6.39
CA TYR A 45 8.04 -4.11 -6.58
C TYR A 45 8.62 -5.40 -7.19
N LEU A 46 9.30 -5.29 -8.33
CA LEU A 46 9.89 -6.45 -9.02
C LEU A 46 11.00 -7.11 -8.19
N MET A 47 11.83 -6.30 -7.55
CA MET A 47 12.87 -6.78 -6.64
C MET A 47 12.24 -7.49 -5.43
N GLY A 48 11.12 -6.99 -4.92
CA GLY A 48 10.38 -7.65 -3.83
C GLY A 48 9.85 -9.03 -4.21
N TYR A 49 9.43 -9.24 -5.45
CA TYR A 49 9.10 -10.57 -5.95
C TYR A 49 10.30 -11.51 -5.94
N ALA A 50 11.43 -11.06 -6.51
CA ALA A 50 12.65 -11.86 -6.54
C ALA A 50 13.13 -12.22 -5.13
N VAL A 51 13.08 -11.26 -4.20
CA VAL A 51 13.41 -11.48 -2.78
C VAL A 51 12.48 -12.52 -2.15
N GLN A 52 11.16 -12.43 -2.34
CA GLN A 52 10.21 -13.39 -1.79
C GLN A 52 10.38 -14.79 -2.37
N ILE A 53 10.55 -14.91 -3.69
CA ILE A 53 10.84 -16.18 -4.34
C ILE A 53 12.14 -16.77 -3.78
N SER A 54 13.17 -15.95 -3.57
CA SER A 54 14.44 -16.41 -2.98
C SER A 54 14.25 -16.94 -1.55
N ILE A 55 13.42 -16.29 -0.74
CA ILE A 55 13.09 -16.74 0.62
C ILE A 55 12.37 -18.08 0.56
N ILE A 56 11.35 -18.21 -0.30
CA ILE A 56 10.60 -19.46 -0.46
C ILE A 56 11.53 -20.57 -0.94
N ALA A 57 12.34 -20.33 -1.97
CA ALA A 57 13.27 -21.32 -2.51
C ALA A 57 14.25 -21.82 -1.44
N GLU A 58 14.85 -20.91 -0.67
CA GLU A 58 15.76 -21.25 0.42
C GLU A 58 15.07 -22.07 1.52
N ARG A 59 13.89 -21.65 1.95
CA ARG A 59 13.13 -22.38 2.99
C ARG A 59 12.68 -23.76 2.55
N TYR A 60 12.58 -24.01 1.24
CA TYR A 60 12.25 -25.31 0.67
C TYR A 60 13.47 -26.18 0.32
N SER A 61 14.67 -25.59 0.19
CA SER A 61 15.89 -26.32 -0.15
C SER A 61 16.68 -26.86 1.05
N LEU A 62 16.34 -26.46 2.28
CA LEU A 62 17.04 -26.91 3.49
C LEU A 62 16.67 -28.36 3.86
N GLU A 63 17.68 -29.15 4.27
CA GLU A 63 17.57 -30.60 4.57
C GLU A 63 16.59 -30.91 5.71
N GLU A 64 16.47 -30.01 6.69
CA GLU A 64 15.41 -30.05 7.71
C GLU A 64 14.40 -28.93 7.46
N PRO A 65 13.20 -29.24 6.94
CA PRO A 65 12.25 -28.23 6.56
C PRO A 65 11.64 -27.55 7.81
N PRO A 66 11.55 -26.20 7.84
CA PRO A 66 10.84 -25.51 8.91
C PRO A 66 9.38 -25.97 8.94
N THR A 67 8.83 -26.13 10.14
CA THR A 67 7.45 -26.60 10.37
C THR A 67 6.40 -25.74 9.64
N ASN A 68 6.78 -24.50 9.32
CA ASN A 68 5.91 -23.46 8.76
C ASN A 68 6.13 -23.20 7.26
N ARG A 69 6.87 -24.05 6.52
CA ARG A 69 7.19 -23.83 5.08
C ARG A 69 5.98 -23.50 4.20
N GLY A 70 4.84 -24.15 4.43
CA GLY A 70 3.61 -23.89 3.69
C GLY A 70 3.08 -22.46 3.87
N LEU A 71 3.34 -21.83 5.02
CA LEU A 71 2.90 -20.46 5.28
C LEU A 71 3.63 -19.45 4.39
N TYR A 72 4.91 -19.67 4.05
CA TYR A 72 5.63 -18.80 3.11
C TYR A 72 4.96 -18.79 1.72
N ILE A 73 4.53 -19.96 1.23
CA ILE A 73 3.80 -20.05 -0.04
C ILE A 73 2.43 -19.39 0.08
N VAL A 74 1.70 -19.62 1.17
CA VAL A 74 0.37 -19.02 1.37
C VAL A 74 0.45 -17.50 1.43
N PHE A 75 1.38 -16.95 2.22
CA PHE A 75 1.60 -15.51 2.31
C PHE A 75 2.12 -14.91 1.00
N PHE A 76 2.76 -15.69 0.14
CA PHE A 76 3.09 -15.24 -1.19
C PHE A 76 1.87 -15.29 -2.13
N LEU A 77 1.24 -16.45 -2.34
CA LEU A 77 0.22 -16.60 -3.38
C LEU A 77 -1.10 -15.90 -3.05
N LEU A 78 -1.59 -16.03 -1.82
CA LEU A 78 -2.93 -15.56 -1.48
C LEU A 78 -3.10 -14.04 -1.68
N PRO A 79 -2.18 -13.16 -1.23
CA PRO A 79 -2.33 -11.73 -1.41
C PRO A 79 -2.27 -11.29 -2.87
N HIS A 80 -1.39 -11.92 -3.67
CA HIS A 80 -1.27 -11.61 -5.10
C HIS A 80 -2.52 -12.05 -5.88
N LEU A 81 -3.11 -13.20 -5.52
CA LEU A 81 -4.39 -13.62 -6.08
C LEU A 81 -5.52 -12.69 -5.67
N LEU A 82 -5.60 -12.27 -4.41
CA LEU A 82 -6.61 -11.33 -3.93
C LEU A 82 -6.48 -9.96 -4.60
N ALA A 83 -5.27 -9.43 -4.73
CA ALA A 83 -5.00 -8.19 -5.46
C ALA A 83 -5.35 -8.33 -6.95
N GLY A 84 -5.06 -9.48 -7.56
CA GLY A 84 -5.44 -9.83 -8.91
C GLY A 84 -6.95 -9.84 -9.15
N LEU A 85 -7.67 -10.57 -8.31
CA LEU A 85 -9.13 -10.63 -8.33
C LEU A 85 -9.73 -9.24 -8.12
N LYS A 86 -9.18 -8.45 -7.20
CA LYS A 86 -9.67 -7.10 -6.94
C LYS A 86 -9.43 -6.17 -8.13
N ASN A 87 -8.27 -6.27 -8.78
CA ASN A 87 -7.99 -5.54 -10.00
C ASN A 87 -8.96 -5.91 -11.13
N LEU A 88 -9.28 -7.20 -11.27
CA LEU A 88 -10.24 -7.69 -12.26
C LEU A 88 -11.64 -7.13 -12.01
N GLN A 89 -12.07 -7.03 -10.75
CA GLN A 89 -13.34 -6.39 -10.39
C GLN A 89 -13.39 -4.91 -10.80
N TYR A 90 -12.28 -4.18 -10.59
CA TYR A 90 -12.21 -2.79 -11.01
C TYR A 90 -12.24 -2.67 -12.54
N HIS A 91 -11.50 -3.51 -13.25
CA HIS A 91 -11.51 -3.53 -14.72
C HIS A 91 -12.91 -3.86 -15.28
N HIS A 92 -13.60 -4.85 -14.70
CA HIS A 92 -14.97 -5.17 -15.08
C HIS A 92 -15.90 -3.97 -14.94
N ARG A 93 -15.80 -3.23 -13.83
CA ARG A 93 -16.60 -2.04 -13.60
C ARG A 93 -16.27 -0.93 -14.60
N GLU A 94 -15.00 -0.67 -14.85
CA GLU A 94 -14.54 0.31 -15.84
C GLU A 94 -15.08 -0.05 -17.25
N SER A 95 -14.98 -1.32 -17.66
CA SER A 95 -15.46 -1.80 -18.96
C SER A 95 -16.98 -1.73 -19.16
N MET A 96 -17.75 -1.63 -18.06
CA MET A 96 -19.20 -1.44 -18.10
C MET A 96 -19.59 0.04 -18.16
N GLU A 97 -18.72 0.93 -17.67
CA GLU A 97 -18.96 2.38 -17.64
C GLU A 97 -18.46 3.06 -18.94
N GLU A 98 -17.38 2.57 -19.55
CA GLU A 98 -16.90 3.03 -20.87
C GLU A 98 -17.52 2.13 -21.98
N GLU A 99 -18.57 2.60 -22.66
CA GLU A 99 -19.29 1.91 -23.77
C GLU A 99 -18.42 1.63 -25.04
N GLY A 100 -17.09 1.58 -24.94
CA GLY A 100 -16.21 1.40 -26.09
C GLY A 100 -14.87 0.74 -25.77
N GLU A 101 -14.54 -0.26 -26.58
CA GLU A 101 -13.19 -0.77 -26.88
C GLU A 101 -12.40 -1.59 -25.84
N ASP A 102 -12.95 -2.02 -24.70
CA ASP A 102 -12.30 -3.11 -23.94
C ASP A 102 -12.60 -4.47 -24.59
N GLY A 103 -11.92 -4.74 -25.70
CA GLY A 103 -11.98 -6.02 -26.42
C GLY A 103 -11.46 -7.18 -25.57
N ALA A 104 -11.77 -8.42 -25.99
CA ALA A 104 -11.36 -9.67 -25.31
C ALA A 104 -9.85 -9.74 -24.98
N ILE A 105 -9.00 -9.02 -25.73
CA ILE A 105 -7.56 -8.90 -25.50
C ILE A 105 -7.24 -8.20 -24.17
N GLY A 106 -7.97 -7.13 -23.82
CA GLY A 106 -7.79 -6.43 -22.54
C GLY A 106 -8.08 -7.36 -21.36
N TRP A 107 -9.18 -8.08 -21.43
CA TRP A 107 -9.54 -9.11 -20.45
C TRP A 107 -8.48 -10.22 -20.34
N LEU A 108 -7.97 -10.72 -21.46
CA LEU A 108 -6.90 -11.73 -21.46
C LEU A 108 -5.63 -11.22 -20.76
N ILE A 109 -5.24 -9.97 -21.00
CA ILE A 109 -4.09 -9.35 -20.32
C ILE A 109 -4.33 -9.29 -18.81
N HIS A 110 -5.50 -8.84 -18.36
CA HIS A 110 -5.82 -8.76 -16.94
C HIS A 110 -5.88 -10.13 -16.24
N VAL A 111 -6.31 -11.18 -16.94
CA VAL A 111 -6.32 -12.56 -16.43
C VAL A 111 -4.91 -13.17 -16.41
N PHE A 112 -4.11 -12.96 -17.45
CA PHE A 112 -2.74 -13.50 -17.52
C PHE A 112 -1.82 -12.84 -16.49
N PHE A 113 -1.93 -11.52 -16.33
CA PHE A 113 -1.17 -10.75 -15.33
C PHE A 113 -1.92 -10.60 -14.00
N LEU A 114 -2.86 -11.50 -13.70
CA LEU A 114 -3.60 -11.50 -12.44
C LEU A 114 -2.67 -11.45 -11.20
N PRO A 115 -1.59 -12.24 -11.09
CA PRO A 115 -0.67 -12.10 -9.96
C PRO A 115 0.10 -10.77 -9.98
N PHE A 116 0.35 -10.18 -11.15
CA PHE A 116 1.08 -8.93 -11.34
C PHE A 116 0.17 -7.72 -11.56
N SER A 117 -1.05 -7.78 -11.03
CA SER A 117 -2.10 -6.80 -11.32
C SER A 117 -1.76 -5.33 -11.00
N PRO A 118 -0.98 -5.02 -9.94
CA PRO A 118 -0.50 -3.66 -9.70
C PRO A 118 0.34 -3.09 -10.85
N LEU A 119 1.08 -3.93 -11.57
CA LEU A 119 1.94 -3.49 -12.66
C LEU A 119 1.12 -2.93 -13.83
N ILE A 120 -0.03 -3.55 -14.13
CA ILE A 120 -0.95 -3.07 -15.17
C ILE A 120 -1.49 -1.67 -14.81
N ARG A 121 -1.93 -1.48 -13.56
CA ARG A 121 -2.43 -0.18 -13.09
C ARG A 121 -1.36 0.89 -13.03
N LEU A 122 -0.13 0.51 -12.67
CA LEU A 122 1.00 1.44 -12.72
C LEU A 122 1.21 1.96 -14.14
N VAL A 123 1.21 1.09 -15.15
CA VAL A 123 1.36 1.48 -16.56
C VAL A 123 0.21 2.40 -17.00
N ARG A 124 -1.03 2.05 -16.65
CA ARG A 124 -2.21 2.89 -16.94
C ARG A 124 -2.10 4.28 -16.32
N GLY A 125 -1.77 4.36 -15.03
CA GLY A 125 -1.62 5.64 -14.35
C GLY A 125 -0.48 6.49 -14.92
N VAL A 126 0.68 5.91 -15.24
CA VAL A 126 1.77 6.65 -15.92
C VAL A 126 1.29 7.23 -17.25
N ARG A 127 0.51 6.47 -18.03
CA ARG A 127 -0.07 6.94 -19.30
C ARG A 127 -0.97 8.16 -19.09
N PHE A 128 -1.84 8.16 -18.08
CA PHE A 128 -2.67 9.32 -17.75
C PHE A 128 -1.83 10.51 -17.27
N GLY A 129 -0.83 10.28 -16.43
CA GLY A 129 0.09 11.34 -15.97
C GLY A 129 0.85 12.02 -17.11
N MET A 130 1.24 11.27 -18.15
CA MET A 130 1.87 11.84 -19.34
C MET A 130 0.93 12.71 -20.18
N ARG A 131 -0.36 12.34 -20.24
CA ARG A 131 -1.41 13.05 -21.00
C ARG A 131 -1.99 14.27 -20.28
N GLU A 132 -1.73 14.40 -18.98
CA GLU A 132 -2.26 15.51 -18.18
C GLU A 132 -1.92 16.90 -18.76
N LYS A 133 -0.75 17.05 -19.40
CA LYS A 133 -0.35 18.32 -20.02
C LYS A 133 -1.33 18.78 -21.11
N GLU A 134 -2.07 17.84 -21.70
CA GLU A 134 -3.05 18.06 -22.76
C GLU A 134 -4.48 18.16 -22.17
N ASN A 135 -4.81 17.35 -21.16
CA ASN A 135 -6.12 17.35 -20.51
C ASN A 135 -6.01 17.26 -18.97
N TRP A 136 -6.57 18.25 -18.26
CA TRP A 136 -6.55 18.29 -16.80
C TRP A 136 -7.33 17.14 -16.14
N GLU A 137 -8.35 16.60 -16.81
CA GLU A 137 -9.13 15.46 -16.32
C GLU A 137 -8.27 14.20 -16.20
N ASP A 138 -7.26 14.06 -17.08
CA ASP A 138 -6.30 12.95 -17.02
C ASP A 138 -5.42 13.04 -15.75
N GLY A 139 -5.23 14.23 -15.17
CA GLY A 139 -4.54 14.39 -13.89
C GLY A 139 -5.34 13.83 -12.71
N ILE A 140 -6.68 13.91 -12.76
CA ILE A 140 -7.56 13.28 -11.77
C ILE A 140 -7.58 11.77 -11.99
N ARG A 141 -7.71 11.31 -13.23
CA ARG A 141 -7.64 9.87 -13.58
C ARG A 141 -6.31 9.25 -13.13
N PHE A 142 -5.19 9.95 -13.33
CA PHE A 142 -3.88 9.55 -12.81
C PHE A 142 -3.90 9.32 -11.30
N LEU A 143 -4.41 10.29 -10.52
CA LEU A 143 -4.46 10.16 -9.06
C LEU A 143 -5.39 9.04 -8.61
N ASP A 144 -6.52 8.84 -9.29
CA ASP A 144 -7.43 7.73 -9.01
C ASP A 144 -6.77 6.37 -9.24
N GLU A 145 -6.03 6.22 -10.35
CA GLU A 145 -5.25 5.02 -10.64
C GLU A 145 -4.13 4.79 -9.63
N MET A 146 -3.44 5.85 -9.21
CA MET A 146 -2.37 5.75 -8.20
C MET A 146 -2.91 5.39 -6.81
N VAL A 147 -4.08 5.89 -6.43
CA VAL A 147 -4.75 5.50 -5.18
C VAL A 147 -5.17 4.04 -5.25
N THR A 148 -5.79 3.62 -6.35
CA THR A 148 -6.23 2.22 -6.55
C THR A 148 -5.03 1.27 -6.54
N LEU A 149 -3.95 1.62 -7.23
CA LEU A 149 -2.66 0.94 -7.17
C LEU A 149 -2.15 0.82 -5.73
N GLY A 150 -2.17 1.94 -4.98
CA GLY A 150 -1.78 1.97 -3.58
C GLY A 150 -2.58 0.98 -2.74
N VAL A 151 -3.91 0.93 -2.91
CA VAL A 151 -4.78 -0.03 -2.21
C VAL A 151 -4.41 -1.48 -2.55
N LEU A 152 -4.22 -1.82 -3.84
CA LEU A 152 -3.82 -3.17 -4.25
C LEU A 152 -2.47 -3.56 -3.63
N ARG A 153 -1.51 -2.64 -3.62
CA ARG A 153 -0.19 -2.85 -3.00
C ARG A 153 -0.29 -3.01 -1.48
N LEU A 154 -1.25 -2.35 -0.81
CA LEU A 154 -1.49 -2.56 0.62
C LEU A 154 -1.96 -4.00 0.92
N PHE A 155 -2.78 -4.62 0.06
CA PHE A 155 -3.12 -6.03 0.20
C PHE A 155 -1.88 -6.92 0.16
N GLU A 156 -1.02 -6.75 -0.84
CA GLU A 156 0.21 -7.54 -0.97
C GLU A 156 1.16 -7.32 0.22
N VAL A 157 1.34 -6.08 0.63
CA VAL A 157 2.26 -5.70 1.71
C VAL A 157 1.76 -6.21 3.07
N PHE A 158 0.49 -6.01 3.40
CA PHE A 158 -0.04 -6.39 4.71
C PHE A 158 -0.40 -7.87 4.82
N LEU A 159 -0.79 -8.53 3.74
CA LEU A 159 -1.15 -9.95 3.78
C LEU A 159 -0.03 -10.87 3.32
N GLY A 160 1.00 -10.33 2.67
CA GLY A 160 2.15 -11.09 2.18
C GLY A 160 3.46 -10.69 2.83
N ASP A 161 3.93 -9.46 2.59
CA ASP A 161 5.24 -9.01 3.09
C ASP A 161 5.30 -9.03 4.62
N GLY A 162 4.27 -8.51 5.30
CA GLY A 162 4.20 -8.44 6.76
C GLY A 162 4.26 -9.82 7.42
N PRO A 163 3.39 -10.78 7.04
CA PRO A 163 3.39 -12.10 7.68
C PRO A 163 4.67 -12.87 7.38
N THR A 164 5.16 -12.76 6.14
CA THR A 164 6.44 -13.33 5.72
C THR A 164 7.58 -12.77 6.57
N LEU A 165 7.60 -11.47 6.84
CA LEU A 165 8.63 -10.83 7.62
C LEU A 165 8.56 -11.24 9.11
N CYS A 166 7.35 -11.40 9.67
CA CYS A 166 7.19 -11.95 11.02
C CYS A 166 7.65 -13.41 11.12
N LEU A 167 7.39 -14.21 10.07
CA LEU A 167 7.82 -15.61 10.00
C LEU A 167 9.33 -15.72 9.81
N LEU A 168 9.92 -14.88 8.96
CA LEU A 168 11.37 -14.78 8.77
C LEU A 168 12.07 -14.35 10.05
N ALA A 169 11.57 -13.31 10.74
CA ALA A 169 12.13 -12.86 12.01
C ALA A 169 11.99 -13.94 13.10
N ARG A 170 10.87 -14.66 13.14
CA ARG A 170 10.71 -15.83 14.00
C ARG A 170 11.78 -16.86 13.71
N ASP A 171 11.87 -17.35 12.49
CA ASP A 171 12.69 -18.51 12.19
C ASP A 171 14.20 -18.19 12.29
N ASP A 172 14.63 -16.99 11.88
CA ASP A 172 16.06 -16.63 11.86
C ASP A 172 16.58 -15.93 13.12
N VAL A 173 15.73 -15.18 13.84
CA VAL A 173 16.17 -14.43 15.05
C VAL A 173 15.80 -15.23 16.31
N TRP A 174 14.55 -15.68 16.39
CA TRP A 174 14.02 -16.33 17.59
C TRP A 174 14.11 -17.87 17.55
N GLY A 175 14.14 -18.47 16.36
CA GLY A 175 14.15 -19.91 16.14
C GLY A 175 15.55 -20.52 16.24
N ARG A 176 16.59 -19.75 15.90
CA ARG A 176 18.00 -20.14 16.08
C ARG A 176 18.49 -20.02 17.52
N SER A 177 17.80 -19.23 18.34
CA SER A 177 18.12 -19.11 19.76
C SER A 177 17.45 -20.22 20.56
N GLY A 178 17.93 -21.47 20.43
CA GLY A 178 17.67 -22.51 21.44
C GLY A 178 18.01 -22.03 22.86
N ASP A 179 18.87 -21.01 22.95
CA ASP A 179 19.25 -20.32 24.16
C ASP A 179 18.16 -19.46 24.81
N TRP A 180 17.16 -18.88 24.12
CA TRP A 180 16.32 -17.86 24.80
C TRP A 180 15.42 -18.45 25.90
N GLN A 181 14.87 -19.66 25.70
CA GLN A 181 14.14 -20.36 26.74
C GLN A 181 15.06 -20.88 27.85
N VAL A 182 16.29 -21.27 27.52
CA VAL A 182 17.32 -21.70 28.50
C VAL A 182 17.86 -20.51 29.30
N GLN A 183 17.93 -19.31 28.71
CA GLN A 183 18.36 -18.07 29.35
C GLN A 183 17.27 -17.50 30.28
N ILE A 184 15.99 -17.61 29.90
CA ILE A 184 14.87 -17.10 30.71
C ILE A 184 14.45 -18.09 31.79
N ASN A 185 14.41 -19.39 31.49
CA ASN A 185 13.97 -20.41 32.45
C ASN A 185 15.12 -21.03 33.25
N GLY A 186 16.36 -20.58 33.02
CA GLY A 186 17.57 -21.19 33.55
C GLY A 186 17.85 -22.57 32.92
N PRO A 187 19.10 -23.06 33.02
CA PRO A 187 19.40 -24.43 32.61
C PRO A 187 18.59 -25.38 33.49
N GLN A 188 17.66 -26.13 32.89
CA GLN A 188 17.14 -27.33 33.53
C GLN A 188 18.26 -28.36 33.55
N LEU A 189 19.08 -28.29 34.61
CA LEU A 189 20.03 -29.32 34.99
C LEU A 189 19.24 -30.57 35.41
N GLY A 190 18.76 -31.32 34.41
CA GLY A 190 18.45 -32.72 34.60
C GLY A 190 19.75 -33.44 34.99
N PRO A 191 19.80 -34.17 36.13
CA PRO A 191 20.99 -34.88 36.53
C PRO A 191 21.14 -36.11 35.62
N GLY A 192 21.94 -36.04 34.55
CA GLY A 192 22.25 -37.28 33.81
C GLY A 192 22.88 -37.24 32.42
N CYS A 193 23.13 -36.09 31.78
CA CYS A 193 23.79 -36.09 30.46
C CYS A 193 25.20 -35.49 30.52
N GLY A 194 26.18 -36.29 30.07
CA GLY A 194 27.61 -35.99 30.10
C GLY A 194 28.05 -34.83 29.18
N PRO A 195 29.37 -34.56 29.11
CA PRO A 195 29.92 -33.37 28.49
C PRO A 195 29.97 -33.52 26.97
N MET A 196 28.84 -33.33 26.28
CA MET A 196 28.83 -33.18 24.82
C MET A 196 27.53 -32.56 24.28
N CYS A 197 26.92 -31.61 25.01
CA CYS A 197 26.08 -30.63 24.35
C CYS A 197 27.01 -29.54 23.82
N GLN A 198 27.52 -29.73 22.59
CA GLN A 198 27.99 -28.59 21.81
C GLN A 198 26.79 -27.65 21.69
N VAL A 199 26.80 -26.60 22.49
CA VAL A 199 26.00 -25.41 22.22
C VAL A 199 26.57 -24.92 20.90
N ASP A 200 25.90 -25.22 19.79
CA ASP A 200 26.19 -24.56 18.53
C ASP A 200 26.07 -23.07 18.82
N GLU A 201 27.22 -22.39 18.91
CA GLU A 201 27.25 -20.94 19.03
C GLU A 201 26.35 -20.41 17.93
N ALA A 202 25.28 -19.72 18.32
CA ALA A 202 24.38 -19.09 17.38
C ALA A 202 25.21 -18.18 16.48
N GLY A 203 25.56 -18.68 15.29
CA GLY A 203 26.44 -17.98 14.37
C GLY A 203 25.85 -16.61 14.02
N PRO A 204 26.70 -15.63 13.66
CA PRO A 204 26.22 -14.30 13.31
C PRO A 204 25.11 -14.40 12.25
N ILE A 205 24.05 -13.61 12.42
CA ILE A 205 22.96 -13.53 11.44
C ILE A 205 23.59 -13.16 10.10
N ASP A 206 23.32 -13.97 9.07
CA ASP A 206 23.86 -13.76 7.74
C ASP A 206 23.40 -12.40 7.18
N PHE A 207 24.32 -11.73 6.48
CA PHE A 207 24.06 -10.44 5.83
C PHE A 207 22.80 -10.49 4.96
N TRP A 208 22.61 -11.61 4.26
CA TRP A 208 21.48 -11.77 3.35
C TRP A 208 20.14 -11.82 4.08
N THR A 209 20.09 -12.43 5.27
CA THR A 209 18.92 -12.42 6.14
C THR A 209 18.57 -11.00 6.59
N VAL A 210 19.56 -10.25 7.08
CA VAL A 210 19.36 -8.84 7.50
C VAL A 210 18.89 -7.99 6.32
N PHE A 211 19.52 -8.15 5.16
CA PHE A 211 19.16 -7.44 3.94
C PHE A 211 17.69 -7.70 3.56
N ARG A 212 17.26 -8.95 3.50
CA ARG A 212 15.87 -9.33 3.18
C ARG A 212 14.87 -8.73 4.15
N MET A 213 15.17 -8.75 5.45
CA MET A 213 14.31 -8.17 6.48
C MET A 213 14.16 -6.67 6.31
N LEU A 214 15.28 -5.95 6.18
CA LEU A 214 15.29 -4.50 5.97
C LEU A 214 14.63 -4.10 4.65
N PHE A 215 14.84 -4.89 3.60
CA PHE A 215 14.24 -4.66 2.29
C PHE A 215 12.72 -4.81 2.35
N LEU A 216 12.19 -5.90 2.92
CA LEU A 216 10.75 -6.09 3.08
C LEU A 216 10.15 -4.97 3.93
N LEU A 217 10.79 -4.63 5.06
CA LEU A 217 10.34 -3.55 5.93
C LEU A 217 10.31 -2.19 5.19
N SER A 218 11.36 -1.89 4.43
CA SER A 218 11.45 -0.69 3.59
C SER A 218 10.33 -0.66 2.55
N LYS A 219 10.08 -1.76 1.85
CA LYS A 219 8.98 -1.90 0.88
C LYS A 219 7.62 -1.63 1.52
N MET A 220 7.37 -2.13 2.73
CA MET A 220 6.11 -1.86 3.45
C MET A 220 5.95 -0.36 3.74
N ALA A 221 6.99 0.28 4.28
CA ALA A 221 6.98 1.69 4.63
C ALA A 221 6.84 2.59 3.39
N GLN A 222 7.50 2.24 2.27
CA GLN A 222 7.36 2.93 0.99
C GLN A 222 5.91 2.87 0.50
N CYS A 223 5.27 1.70 0.57
CA CYS A 223 3.90 1.50 0.12
C CYS A 223 2.89 2.35 0.89
N ILE A 224 2.94 2.33 2.22
CA ILE A 224 2.02 3.12 3.05
C ILE A 224 2.23 4.61 2.83
N THR A 225 3.49 5.06 2.78
CA THR A 225 3.83 6.45 2.53
C THR A 225 3.30 6.91 1.17
N PHE A 226 3.50 6.11 0.12
CA PHE A 226 2.99 6.38 -1.22
C PHE A 226 1.46 6.50 -1.22
N TYR A 227 0.77 5.51 -0.63
CA TYR A 227 -0.69 5.50 -0.56
C TYR A 227 -1.25 6.74 0.15
N LEU A 228 -0.71 7.09 1.32
CA LEU A 228 -1.17 8.25 2.09
C LEU A 228 -0.97 9.57 1.33
N ILE A 229 0.16 9.71 0.62
CA ILE A 229 0.42 10.89 -0.20
C ILE A 229 -0.60 10.96 -1.34
N MET A 230 -0.86 9.87 -2.05
CA MET A 230 -1.78 9.84 -3.18
C MET A 230 -3.24 10.10 -2.75
N VAL A 231 -3.70 9.47 -1.67
CA VAL A 231 -5.06 9.71 -1.12
C VAL A 231 -5.23 11.15 -0.70
N LYS A 232 -4.26 11.71 0.03
CA LYS A 232 -4.32 13.11 0.49
C LYS A 232 -4.37 14.08 -0.68
N ARG A 233 -3.65 13.79 -1.77
CA ARG A 233 -3.70 14.59 -3.00
C ARG A 233 -5.07 14.50 -3.67
N LEU A 234 -5.60 13.29 -3.84
CA LEU A 234 -6.92 13.07 -4.44
C LEU A 234 -8.03 13.79 -3.64
N GLN A 235 -8.04 13.64 -2.31
CA GLN A 235 -9.02 14.29 -1.43
C GLN A 235 -8.99 15.83 -1.54
N ARG A 236 -7.80 16.43 -1.62
CA ARG A 236 -7.66 17.88 -1.80
C ARG A 236 -8.23 18.37 -3.12
N LEU A 237 -8.09 17.60 -4.19
CA LEU A 237 -8.67 17.94 -5.49
C LEU A 237 -10.18 17.77 -5.51
N GLN A 238 -10.71 16.72 -4.87
CA GLN A 238 -12.15 16.45 -4.81
C GLN A 238 -12.90 17.42 -3.88
N HIS A 239 -12.26 17.92 -2.82
CA HIS A 239 -12.90 18.78 -1.82
C HIS A 239 -12.15 20.12 -1.61
N PRO A 240 -12.02 20.96 -2.66
CA PRO A 240 -11.21 22.18 -2.57
C PRO A 240 -11.76 23.20 -1.54
N HIS A 241 -13.06 23.15 -1.25
CA HIS A 241 -13.73 24.03 -0.30
C HIS A 241 -13.28 23.79 1.17
N GLN A 242 -12.92 22.55 1.53
CA GLN A 242 -12.47 22.19 2.87
C GLN A 242 -11.03 22.68 3.17
N TYR A 243 -10.27 22.99 2.12
CA TYR A 243 -8.86 23.39 2.20
C TYR A 243 -8.64 24.85 1.77
N THR A 244 -9.68 25.67 1.81
CA THR A 244 -9.63 27.10 1.46
C THR A 244 -8.67 27.91 2.33
N HIS A 245 -8.47 27.50 3.58
CA HIS A 245 -7.49 28.10 4.50
C HIS A 245 -6.03 27.78 4.13
N LEU A 246 -5.78 26.79 3.27
CA LEU A 246 -4.45 26.40 2.78
C LEU A 246 -4.23 26.91 1.34
N ARG A 247 -4.95 27.92 0.87
CA ARG A 247 -5.02 28.23 -0.57
C ARG A 247 -3.94 29.20 -1.07
N GLU A 248 -3.04 29.65 -0.19
CA GLU A 248 -1.96 30.58 -0.55
C GLU A 248 -0.79 29.87 -1.27
N GLY A 249 -0.42 30.42 -2.44
CA GLY A 249 0.84 30.20 -3.17
C GLY A 249 1.08 28.82 -3.78
N ASN A 250 1.24 27.78 -2.95
CA ASN A 250 1.74 26.46 -3.36
C ASN A 250 0.90 25.28 -2.81
N ALA A 251 -0.01 25.53 -1.87
CA ALA A 251 -0.74 24.48 -1.18
C ALA A 251 -1.95 23.92 -1.97
N LYS A 252 -2.25 24.51 -3.14
CA LYS A 252 -3.23 23.98 -4.12
C LYS A 252 -2.89 22.59 -4.67
N GLN A 253 -1.63 22.14 -4.60
CA GLN A 253 -1.21 20.86 -5.21
C GLN A 253 -1.19 19.67 -4.25
N GLY A 254 -1.48 19.86 -2.97
CA GLY A 254 -1.49 18.73 -2.01
C GLY A 254 -0.14 18.05 -1.77
N ARG A 255 0.95 18.64 -2.28
CA ARG A 255 2.28 18.03 -2.27
C ARG A 255 2.91 18.11 -0.88
N THR A 256 3.47 17.01 -0.44
CA THR A 256 4.36 16.97 0.73
C THR A 256 5.76 17.39 0.31
N ASN A 257 6.41 18.22 1.14
CA ASN A 257 7.83 18.50 0.97
C ASN A 257 8.63 17.18 1.09
N ILE A 258 9.73 17.05 0.34
CA ILE A 258 10.61 15.86 0.38
C ILE A 258 11.02 15.52 1.81
N PHE A 259 11.33 16.52 2.64
CA PHE A 259 11.66 16.31 4.05
C PHE A 259 10.50 15.72 4.85
N ALA A 260 9.27 16.21 4.62
CA ALA A 260 8.08 15.66 5.27
C ALA A 260 7.79 14.23 4.79
N THR A 261 8.01 13.92 3.51
CA THR A 261 7.89 12.56 2.97
C THR A 261 8.95 11.63 3.60
N LEU A 262 10.18 12.09 3.80
CA LEU A 262 11.24 11.32 4.47
C LEU A 262 10.91 11.05 5.94
N ILE A 263 10.42 12.05 6.67
CA ILE A 263 9.95 11.87 8.06
C ILE A 263 8.79 10.87 8.10
N LEU A 264 7.82 11.02 7.21
CA LEU A 264 6.68 10.12 7.13
C LEU A 264 7.14 8.69 6.86
N TYR A 265 8.06 8.50 5.91
CA TYR A 265 8.66 7.22 5.61
C TYR A 265 9.39 6.62 6.81
N ALA A 266 10.26 7.39 7.48
CA ALA A 266 11.00 6.95 8.66
C ALA A 266 10.04 6.55 9.80
N ALA A 267 9.00 7.35 10.07
CA ALA A 267 8.01 7.03 11.09
C ALA A 267 7.30 5.71 10.80
N HIS A 268 6.88 5.47 9.55
CA HIS A 268 6.28 4.19 9.16
C HIS A 268 7.27 3.04 9.25
N PHE A 269 8.52 3.24 8.85
CA PHE A 269 9.57 2.22 8.96
C PHE A 269 9.75 1.75 10.41
N PHE A 270 9.91 2.68 11.36
CA PHE A 270 10.06 2.35 12.78
C PHE A 270 8.80 1.73 13.39
N PHE A 271 7.62 2.25 13.03
CA PHE A 271 6.36 1.75 13.56
C PHE A 271 6.00 0.35 13.07
N ILE A 272 6.23 0.06 11.79
CA ILE A 272 6.04 -1.28 11.23
C ILE A 272 7.10 -2.22 11.82
N GLY A 273 8.36 -1.78 11.88
CA GLY A 273 9.46 -2.58 12.40
C GLY A 273 9.22 -3.02 13.83
N SER A 274 8.80 -2.12 14.71
CA SER A 274 8.50 -2.45 16.12
C SER A 274 7.34 -3.45 16.25
N ARG A 275 6.28 -3.31 15.45
CA ARG A 275 5.16 -4.26 15.43
C ARG A 275 5.58 -5.64 14.95
N ILE A 276 6.38 -5.71 13.89
CA ILE A 276 6.89 -6.97 13.34
C ILE A 276 7.79 -7.67 14.36
N MET A 277 8.67 -6.93 15.03
CA MET A 277 9.48 -7.47 16.12
C MET A 277 8.58 -8.03 17.23
N GLY A 278 7.59 -7.27 17.71
CA GLY A 278 6.65 -7.75 18.73
C GLY A 278 5.87 -8.99 18.30
N TYR A 279 5.32 -9.01 17.09
CA TYR A 279 4.59 -10.15 16.54
C TYR A 279 5.47 -11.38 16.34
N SER A 280 6.70 -11.20 15.88
CA SER A 280 7.65 -12.30 15.74
C SER A 280 8.00 -12.94 17.08
N MET A 281 8.23 -12.14 18.13
CA MET A 281 8.46 -12.64 19.50
C MET A 281 7.25 -13.39 20.05
N VAL A 282 6.04 -12.84 19.90
CA VAL A 282 4.80 -13.50 20.35
C VAL A 282 4.58 -14.80 19.58
N SER A 283 4.83 -14.83 18.26
CA SER A 283 4.69 -16.05 17.46
C SER A 283 5.72 -17.13 17.80
N ALA A 284 6.93 -16.73 18.23
CA ALA A 284 7.95 -17.65 18.71
C ALA A 284 7.55 -18.30 20.04
N THR A 285 6.91 -17.52 20.91
CA THR A 285 6.53 -17.97 22.26
C THR A 285 5.21 -18.76 22.28
N TRP A 286 4.20 -18.33 21.50
CA TRP A 286 2.85 -18.88 21.57
C TRP A 286 2.53 -19.80 20.39
N GLY A 287 3.40 -19.88 19.38
CA GLY A 287 3.28 -20.78 18.24
C GLY A 287 2.63 -20.16 16.99
N PRO A 288 2.47 -20.95 15.92
CA PRO A 288 2.11 -20.44 14.59
C PRO A 288 0.67 -19.95 14.45
N TRP A 289 -0.27 -20.34 15.32
CA TRP A 289 -1.66 -19.87 15.24
C TRP A 289 -1.78 -18.35 15.46
N VAL A 290 -0.79 -17.72 16.10
CA VAL A 290 -0.70 -16.25 16.25
C VAL A 290 -0.71 -15.56 14.88
N TYR A 291 -0.20 -16.20 13.82
CA TYR A 291 -0.25 -15.64 12.47
C TYR A 291 -1.68 -15.50 11.93
N LEU A 292 -2.65 -16.29 12.40
CA LEU A 292 -4.06 -16.08 12.06
C LEU A 292 -4.60 -14.78 12.66
N ILE A 293 -4.21 -14.46 13.89
CA ILE A 293 -4.58 -13.20 14.55
C ILE A 293 -3.89 -12.02 13.87
N ILE A 294 -2.60 -12.13 13.59
CA ILE A 294 -1.83 -11.08 12.90
C ILE A 294 -2.42 -10.85 11.51
N GLY A 295 -2.68 -11.92 10.75
CA GLY A 295 -3.31 -11.87 9.43
C GLY A 295 -4.70 -11.25 9.50
N GLY A 296 -5.52 -11.65 10.48
CA GLY A 296 -6.85 -11.06 10.72
C GLY A 296 -6.79 -9.57 11.04
N HIS A 297 -5.86 -9.14 11.90
CA HIS A 297 -5.64 -7.72 12.24
C HIS A 297 -5.26 -6.91 10.99
N TRP A 298 -4.38 -7.44 10.16
CA TRP A 298 -3.95 -6.78 8.92
C TRP A 298 -5.01 -6.78 7.83
N LEU A 299 -5.82 -7.84 7.73
CA LEU A 299 -7.03 -7.87 6.89
C LEU A 299 -8.01 -6.78 7.31
N LEU A 300 -8.29 -6.64 8.61
CA LEU A 300 -9.18 -5.61 9.14
C LEU A 300 -8.67 -4.20 8.84
N ASN A 301 -7.37 -3.94 9.05
CA ASN A 301 -6.76 -2.65 8.71
C ASN A 301 -6.85 -2.35 7.20
N THR A 302 -6.57 -3.35 6.36
CA THR A 302 -6.65 -3.19 4.89
C THR A 302 -8.10 -2.96 4.45
N GLY A 303 -9.05 -3.72 5.01
CA GLY A 303 -10.48 -3.55 4.76
C GLY A 303 -10.99 -2.18 5.21
N TRP A 304 -10.53 -1.66 6.35
CA TRP A 304 -10.84 -0.32 6.81
C TRP A 304 -10.34 0.76 5.83
N HIS A 305 -9.10 0.63 5.34
CA HIS A 305 -8.57 1.54 4.32
C HIS A 305 -9.34 1.44 3.00
N LEU A 306 -9.78 0.25 2.61
CA LEU A 306 -10.63 0.07 1.44
C LEU A 306 -11.98 0.78 1.61
N ILE A 307 -12.65 0.58 2.74
CA ILE A 307 -13.96 1.20 3.04
C ILE A 307 -13.84 2.73 3.05
N THR A 308 -12.80 3.29 3.67
CA THR A 308 -12.61 4.76 3.69
C THR A 308 -12.41 5.34 2.29
N VAL A 309 -11.68 4.65 1.41
CA VAL A 309 -11.54 5.05 0.00
C VAL A 309 -12.85 4.90 -0.77
N VAL A 310 -13.54 3.76 -0.63
CA VAL A 310 -14.82 3.52 -1.31
C VAL A 310 -15.88 4.51 -0.86
N ASN A 311 -15.97 4.83 0.43
CA ASN A 311 -16.91 5.83 0.96
C ASN A 311 -16.57 7.25 0.49
N SER A 312 -15.29 7.57 0.27
CA SER A 312 -14.93 8.84 -0.38
C SER A 312 -15.41 8.94 -1.83
N LYS A 313 -15.49 7.80 -2.54
CA LYS A 313 -16.13 7.68 -3.87
C LYS A 313 -17.67 7.61 -3.81
N GLY A 314 -18.24 7.02 -2.76
CA GLY A 314 -19.70 6.92 -2.56
C GLY A 314 -20.35 8.27 -2.22
N LEU A 315 -19.65 9.11 -1.45
CA LEU A 315 -20.06 10.50 -1.18
C LEU A 315 -20.01 11.41 -2.43
N THR A 316 -19.30 11.00 -3.49
CA THR A 316 -19.23 11.72 -4.77
C THR A 316 -20.24 11.23 -5.81
N ALA A 317 -20.76 10.00 -5.71
CA ALA A 317 -21.82 9.49 -6.59
C ALA A 317 -23.24 9.82 -6.10
N ALA A 318 -23.41 10.15 -4.81
CA ALA A 318 -24.71 10.48 -4.20
C ALA A 318 -25.02 11.99 -4.16
N ARG A 319 -24.29 12.81 -4.91
CA ARG A 319 -24.52 14.26 -5.11
C ARG A 319 -24.42 14.61 -6.58
#